data_AF-A0A5J6PIK0-F1
#
_entry.id   AF-A0A5J6PIK0-F1
#
_cell.length_a   1.000
_cell.length_b   1.000
_cell.length_c   1.000
_cell.angle_alpha   90.00
_cell.angle_beta   90.00
_cell.angle_gamma   90.00
#
_symmetry.space_group_name_H-M   'P 1'
#
loop_
_entity.id
_entity.type
_entity.pdbx_description
1 polymer ?
#
loop_
_entity_poly.entity_id
_entity_poly.type
_entity_poly.pdbx_seq_one_letter_code
_entity_poly.pdbx_strand_id
1 'polypeptide(L)'
;MKRIVNTGLAWLLFAAPLGYADCAADLSVADAQKAYKDGTTLEAQGQLWDAINKYEIAQGYVCEDGGNPIAKQALSKAIALGSKQGALQEQKGNLFKDGKAAGAFQWYEKGAKFSSADKVLIAALKKNPTDIQLSAFAQEHFKNRADESFKSNRQTALELAGDYTLDAAFDPYVVSLPPSNIARLLDSYQAVLPDAYLQSLAKLEQQNDAIKPGDIAAAMNVQQAATQFQKQWKTDRIEDIEDLFSDAQAWTQQIRDYKQAEALRSKIDQARLSHADRLSKSYNSTVKLLESAFLFYRQLDKEAQLKALEQKASAYADQAMAAAHYERAGNLYRLINDYEKEQQARAKLDEQTEQLAKDAQMGSAAQIAEMQKMYSDPKKIQELQKQAQEMQKQIQAQQHKGTSTEYQKETDDLEDELGL
;
A
#
# COMPACT_ATOMS: atom_id res chain seq x y z
N MET A 1 -6.34 -69.83 -78.95
CA MET A 1 -4.88 -69.75 -79.22
C MET A 1 -4.45 -68.29 -79.13
N LYS A 2 -3.34 -67.99 -78.41
CA LYS A 2 -2.39 -66.84 -78.51
C LYS A 2 -2.99 -65.43 -78.68
N ARG A 3 -2.95 -64.55 -77.67
CA ARG A 3 -1.86 -63.67 -77.16
C ARG A 3 -1.98 -62.21 -77.67
N ILE A 4 -2.20 -61.31 -76.68
CA ILE A 4 -1.56 -59.98 -76.43
C ILE A 4 -1.59 -58.92 -77.55
N VAL A 5 -2.18 -57.74 -77.28
CA VAL A 5 -1.48 -56.42 -77.27
C VAL A 5 -2.19 -55.46 -76.29
N ASN A 6 -1.36 -54.67 -75.62
CA ASN A 6 -1.57 -53.73 -74.52
C ASN A 6 -1.42 -52.29 -75.06
N THR A 7 -2.30 -51.36 -74.68
CA THR A 7 -2.14 -49.87 -74.75
C THR A 7 -3.47 -49.26 -74.26
N GLY A 8 -3.57 -48.23 -73.43
CA GLY A 8 -2.66 -47.32 -72.75
C GLY A 8 -3.57 -46.24 -72.14
N LEU A 9 -3.69 -46.18 -70.81
CA LEU A 9 -4.54 -45.18 -70.13
C LEU A 9 -3.69 -43.95 -69.80
N ALA A 10 -3.96 -42.85 -70.47
CA ALA A 10 -3.35 -41.55 -70.19
C ALA A 10 -3.88 -41.00 -68.85
N TRP A 11 -3.01 -40.90 -67.85
CA TRP A 11 -3.25 -40.11 -66.64
C TRP A 11 -2.86 -38.66 -66.90
N LEU A 12 -3.86 -37.79 -67.03
CA LEU A 12 -3.71 -36.34 -66.97
C LEU A 12 -3.35 -35.95 -65.54
N LEU A 13 -2.08 -35.67 -65.28
CA LEU A 13 -1.61 -34.97 -64.09
C LEU A 13 -2.08 -33.51 -64.18
N PHE A 14 -3.16 -33.18 -63.46
CA PHE A 14 -3.46 -31.80 -63.10
C PHE A 14 -2.37 -31.33 -62.13
N ALA A 15 -1.46 -30.47 -62.61
CA ALA A 15 -0.63 -29.66 -61.75
C ALA A 15 -1.55 -28.68 -61.01
N ALA A 16 -1.79 -28.95 -59.72
CA ALA A 16 -2.35 -27.94 -58.84
C ALA A 16 -1.31 -26.81 -58.70
N PRO A 17 -1.68 -25.53 -58.90
CA PRO A 17 -0.79 -24.43 -58.55
C PRO A 17 -0.54 -24.50 -57.05
N LEU A 18 0.74 -24.60 -56.66
CA LEU A 18 1.18 -24.37 -55.30
C LEU A 18 0.75 -22.94 -54.93
N GLY A 19 -0.32 -22.83 -54.15
CA GLY A 19 -0.65 -21.58 -53.49
C GLY A 19 0.52 -21.22 -52.59
N TYR A 20 1.28 -20.20 -52.97
CA TYR A 20 2.21 -19.53 -52.08
C TYR A 20 1.39 -19.09 -50.86
N ALA A 21 1.76 -19.60 -49.68
CA ALA A 21 1.26 -19.04 -48.44
C ALA A 21 1.65 -17.56 -48.45
N ASP A 22 0.66 -16.67 -48.39
CA ASP A 22 0.87 -15.23 -48.25
C ASP A 22 1.74 -15.03 -47.00
N CYS A 23 3.00 -14.70 -47.24
CA CYS A 23 3.96 -14.52 -46.17
C CYS A 23 3.68 -13.15 -45.54
N ALA A 24 3.12 -13.14 -44.33
CA ALA A 24 2.68 -11.94 -43.63
C ALA A 24 3.81 -11.25 -42.86
N ALA A 25 5.00 -11.07 -43.44
CA ALA A 25 6.05 -10.27 -42.81
C ALA A 25 5.87 -8.79 -43.16
N ASP A 26 5.81 -7.95 -42.12
CA ASP A 26 5.74 -6.49 -42.25
C ASP A 26 7.10 -5.83 -42.60
N LEU A 27 8.19 -6.60 -42.70
CA LEU A 27 9.54 -6.10 -42.90
C LEU A 27 10.10 -6.53 -44.26
N SER A 28 10.53 -5.57 -45.08
CA SER A 28 11.30 -5.82 -46.32
C SER A 28 12.79 -5.98 -46.05
N VAL A 29 13.54 -6.58 -46.97
CA VAL A 29 15.01 -6.65 -46.87
C VAL A 29 15.62 -5.24 -46.89
N ALA A 30 15.06 -4.32 -47.66
CA ALA A 30 15.52 -2.93 -47.72
C ALA A 30 15.34 -2.20 -46.37
N ASP A 31 14.22 -2.42 -45.69
CA ASP A 31 13.96 -1.86 -44.36
C ASP A 31 14.91 -2.46 -43.31
N ALA A 32 15.17 -3.76 -43.38
CA ALA A 32 16.12 -4.44 -42.50
C ALA A 32 17.55 -3.88 -42.67
N GLN A 33 18.00 -3.68 -43.92
CA GLN A 33 19.30 -3.07 -44.25
C GLN A 33 19.38 -1.62 -43.78
N LYS A 34 18.31 -0.84 -43.97
CA LYS A 34 18.22 0.54 -43.47
C LYS A 34 18.32 0.58 -41.94
N ALA A 35 17.57 -0.27 -41.24
CA ALA A 35 17.63 -0.37 -39.79
C ALA A 35 19.04 -0.72 -39.30
N TYR A 36 19.75 -1.64 -39.96
CA TYR A 36 21.14 -1.96 -39.63
C TYR A 36 22.09 -0.75 -39.80
N LYS A 37 21.96 -0.01 -40.90
CA LYS A 37 22.75 1.20 -41.16
C LYS A 37 22.46 2.30 -40.14
N ASP A 38 21.19 2.52 -39.81
CA ASP A 38 20.76 3.46 -38.77
C ASP A 38 21.35 3.06 -37.42
N GLY A 39 21.27 1.77 -37.05
CA GLY A 39 21.85 1.24 -35.82
C GLY A 39 23.36 1.49 -35.73
N THR A 40 24.10 1.26 -36.82
CA THR A 40 25.54 1.53 -36.88
C THR A 40 25.86 3.02 -36.70
N THR A 41 25.03 3.89 -37.27
CA THR A 41 25.19 5.35 -37.16
C THR A 41 24.93 5.82 -35.73
N LEU A 42 23.84 5.34 -35.11
CA LEU A 42 23.48 5.65 -33.72
C LEU A 42 24.54 5.14 -32.73
N GLU A 43 25.09 3.94 -32.97
CA GLU A 43 26.17 3.41 -32.15
C GLU A 43 27.41 4.31 -32.19
N ALA A 44 27.80 4.77 -33.39
CA ALA A 44 28.93 5.70 -33.57
C ALA A 44 28.70 7.06 -32.90
N GLN A 45 27.43 7.49 -32.78
CA GLN A 45 27.04 8.72 -32.09
C GLN A 45 26.91 8.56 -30.56
N GLY A 46 27.10 7.34 -30.03
CA GLY A 46 26.92 7.04 -28.61
C GLY A 46 25.46 6.90 -28.16
N GLN A 47 24.50 6.90 -29.09
CA GLN A 47 23.08 6.65 -28.82
C GLN A 47 22.79 5.15 -28.73
N LEU A 48 23.38 4.51 -27.72
CA LEU A 48 23.51 3.06 -27.65
C LEU A 48 22.16 2.33 -27.52
N TRP A 49 21.21 2.91 -26.78
CA TRP A 49 19.89 2.29 -26.59
C TRP A 49 19.10 2.25 -27.90
N ASP A 50 19.11 3.35 -28.63
CA ASP A 50 18.46 3.43 -29.94
C ASP A 50 19.17 2.54 -30.96
N ALA A 51 20.50 2.47 -30.91
CA ALA A 51 21.29 1.58 -31.75
C ALA A 51 20.88 0.10 -31.58
N ILE A 52 20.78 -0.41 -30.34
CA ILE A 52 20.41 -1.81 -30.11
C ILE A 52 18.97 -2.10 -30.54
N ASN A 53 18.05 -1.14 -30.37
CA ASN A 53 16.67 -1.28 -30.87
C ASN A 53 16.63 -1.35 -32.40
N LYS A 54 17.46 -0.58 -33.09
CA LYS A 54 17.60 -0.67 -34.55
C LYS A 54 18.21 -2.00 -35.00
N TYR A 55 19.18 -2.52 -34.27
CA TYR A 55 19.71 -3.86 -34.55
C TYR A 55 18.68 -4.96 -34.29
N GLU A 56 17.78 -4.82 -33.32
CA GLU A 56 16.68 -5.76 -33.11
C GLU A 56 15.68 -5.74 -34.28
N ILE A 57 15.28 -4.55 -34.75
CA ILE A 57 14.42 -4.43 -35.94
C ILE A 57 15.10 -5.07 -37.15
N ALA A 58 16.39 -4.82 -37.34
CA ALA A 58 17.16 -5.39 -38.43
C ALA A 58 17.24 -6.93 -38.39
N GLN A 59 17.06 -7.57 -37.23
CA GLN A 59 17.00 -9.03 -37.13
C GLN A 59 15.67 -9.63 -37.58
N GLY A 60 14.64 -8.81 -37.83
CA GLY A 60 13.28 -9.25 -38.12
C GLY A 60 13.16 -10.22 -39.29
N TYR A 61 12.11 -11.03 -39.25
CA TYR A 61 11.77 -11.96 -40.32
C TYR A 61 11.34 -11.20 -41.59
N VAL A 62 11.80 -11.66 -42.75
CA VAL A 62 11.43 -11.13 -44.07
C VAL A 62 10.96 -12.27 -44.96
N CYS A 63 10.01 -11.99 -45.84
CA CYS A 63 9.39 -12.99 -46.73
C CYS A 63 10.08 -13.20 -48.06
N GLU A 64 11.07 -12.35 -48.39
CA GLU A 64 11.76 -12.38 -49.67
C GLU A 64 12.61 -13.66 -49.81
N ASP A 65 12.72 -14.17 -51.05
CA ASP A 65 13.49 -15.36 -51.38
C ASP A 65 14.94 -15.24 -50.89
N GLY A 66 15.37 -16.21 -50.06
CA GLY A 66 16.71 -16.21 -49.43
C GLY A 66 16.77 -15.67 -48.00
N GLY A 67 15.65 -15.16 -47.46
CA GLY A 67 15.55 -14.69 -46.08
C GLY A 67 16.31 -13.39 -45.80
N ASN A 68 16.41 -12.99 -44.53
CA ASN A 68 17.03 -11.71 -44.16
C ASN A 68 18.56 -11.80 -44.19
N PRO A 69 19.26 -11.15 -45.15
CA PRO A 69 20.70 -11.30 -45.31
C PRO A 69 21.52 -10.59 -44.23
N ILE A 70 20.94 -9.61 -43.52
CA ILE A 70 21.65 -8.81 -42.52
C ILE A 70 21.38 -9.26 -41.08
N ALA A 71 20.45 -10.19 -40.85
CA ALA A 71 20.01 -10.59 -39.51
C ALA A 71 21.17 -11.05 -38.62
N LYS A 72 22.07 -11.89 -39.14
CA LYS A 72 23.24 -12.39 -38.39
C LYS A 72 24.24 -11.28 -38.03
N GLN A 73 24.43 -10.30 -38.92
CA GLN A 73 25.33 -9.16 -38.67
C GLN A 73 24.73 -8.22 -37.61
N ALA A 74 23.44 -7.91 -37.74
CA ALA A 74 22.70 -7.11 -36.77
C ALA A 74 22.69 -7.77 -35.37
N LEU A 75 22.44 -9.07 -35.30
CA LEU A 75 22.50 -9.84 -34.07
C LEU A 75 23.91 -9.83 -33.46
N SER A 76 24.96 -9.99 -34.26
CA SER A 76 26.35 -9.91 -33.76
C SER A 76 26.66 -8.56 -33.11
N LYS A 77 26.18 -7.46 -33.71
CA LYS A 77 26.27 -6.11 -33.13
C LYS A 77 25.46 -5.98 -31.84
N ALA A 78 24.22 -6.47 -31.83
CA ALA A 78 23.37 -6.47 -30.65
C ALA A 78 23.98 -7.27 -29.49
N ILE A 79 24.58 -8.43 -29.76
CA ILE A 79 25.28 -9.27 -28.77
C ILE A 79 26.42 -8.49 -28.12
N ALA A 80 27.30 -7.90 -28.92
CA ALA A 80 28.46 -7.16 -28.41
C ALA A 80 28.02 -5.95 -27.55
N LEU A 81 27.04 -5.19 -28.06
CA LEU A 81 26.53 -4.00 -27.38
C LEU A 81 25.77 -4.35 -26.10
N GLY A 82 24.83 -5.31 -26.18
CA GLY A 82 24.02 -5.76 -25.06
C GLY A 82 24.84 -6.41 -23.95
N SER A 83 25.89 -7.17 -24.28
CA SER A 83 26.81 -7.74 -23.29
C SER A 83 27.54 -6.65 -22.51
N LYS A 84 28.12 -5.67 -23.22
CA LYS A 84 28.90 -4.59 -22.61
C LYS A 84 28.03 -3.66 -21.75
N GLN A 85 26.87 -3.26 -22.29
CA GLN A 85 25.97 -2.36 -21.57
C GLN A 85 25.24 -3.06 -20.42
N GLY A 86 24.87 -4.34 -20.59
CA GLY A 86 24.30 -5.15 -19.52
C GLY A 86 25.24 -5.22 -18.31
N ALA A 87 26.51 -5.56 -18.53
CA ALA A 87 27.52 -5.61 -17.48
C ALA A 87 27.73 -4.24 -16.80
N LEU A 88 27.74 -3.15 -17.58
CA LEU A 88 27.85 -1.80 -17.03
C LEU A 88 26.66 -1.42 -16.14
N GLN A 89 25.43 -1.76 -16.54
CA GLN A 89 24.24 -1.50 -15.74
C GLN A 89 24.20 -2.38 -14.48
N GLU A 90 24.65 -3.63 -14.60
CA GLU A 90 24.76 -4.56 -13.48
C GLU A 90 25.73 -4.05 -12.42
N GLN A 91 26.91 -3.56 -12.84
CA GLN A 91 27.89 -2.91 -11.95
C GLN A 91 27.34 -1.67 -11.22
N LYS A 92 26.41 -0.95 -11.86
CA LYS A 92 25.73 0.21 -11.25
C LYS A 92 24.58 -0.19 -10.32
N GLY A 93 24.27 -1.48 -10.20
CA GLY A 93 23.11 -1.97 -9.46
C GLY A 93 21.76 -1.70 -10.16
N ASN A 94 21.79 -1.26 -11.42
CA ASN A 94 20.61 -0.99 -12.23
C ASN A 94 20.12 -2.29 -12.89
N LEU A 95 19.61 -3.21 -12.07
CA LEU A 95 19.27 -4.57 -12.52
C LEU A 95 17.98 -4.61 -13.34
N PHE A 96 16.94 -3.99 -12.80
CA PHE A 96 15.55 -4.01 -13.26
C PHE A 96 14.81 -2.82 -12.63
N LYS A 97 13.71 -2.33 -13.22
CA LYS A 97 13.02 -1.12 -12.71
C LYS A 97 11.49 -1.26 -12.76
N ASP A 98 10.83 -1.00 -11.63
CA ASP A 98 9.38 -0.83 -11.50
C ASP A 98 8.53 -1.92 -12.19
N GLY A 99 8.84 -3.20 -11.96
CA GLY A 99 8.10 -4.29 -12.60
C GLY A 99 8.26 -4.38 -14.14
N LYS A 100 9.14 -3.58 -14.75
CA LYS A 100 9.36 -3.51 -16.20
C LYS A 100 10.78 -3.89 -16.59
N ALA A 101 10.88 -4.52 -17.77
CA ALA A 101 12.15 -4.82 -18.40
C ALA A 101 12.94 -3.52 -18.67
N ALA A 102 13.95 -3.28 -17.84
CA ALA A 102 14.84 -2.12 -17.90
C ALA A 102 16.22 -2.50 -17.33
N GLY A 103 17.20 -1.59 -17.44
CA GLY A 103 18.51 -1.81 -16.84
C GLY A 103 19.27 -3.00 -17.45
N ALA A 104 20.08 -3.68 -16.64
CA ALA A 104 20.95 -4.77 -17.07
C ALA A 104 20.17 -5.91 -17.74
N PHE A 105 19.00 -6.27 -17.19
CA PHE A 105 18.14 -7.31 -17.75
C PHE A 105 17.82 -7.05 -19.22
N GLN A 106 17.33 -5.86 -19.53
CA GLN A 106 16.85 -5.52 -20.88
C GLN A 106 17.99 -5.48 -21.90
N TRP A 107 19.17 -5.02 -21.50
CA TRP A 107 20.37 -5.03 -22.34
C TRP A 107 20.83 -6.46 -22.65
N TYR A 108 20.84 -7.34 -21.65
CA TYR A 108 21.17 -8.73 -21.87
C TYR A 108 20.14 -9.44 -22.76
N GLU A 109 18.83 -9.18 -22.57
CA GLU A 109 17.78 -9.72 -23.44
C GLU A 109 17.98 -9.33 -24.91
N LYS A 110 18.17 -8.04 -25.19
CA LYS A 110 18.39 -7.54 -26.56
C LYS A 110 19.73 -8.01 -27.15
N GLY A 111 20.71 -8.28 -26.30
CA GLY A 111 22.00 -8.85 -26.69
C GLY A 111 22.03 -10.37 -26.73
N ALA A 112 20.88 -11.05 -26.64
CA ALA A 112 20.78 -12.51 -26.59
C ALA A 112 21.65 -13.18 -25.50
N LYS A 113 21.98 -12.45 -24.42
CA LYS A 113 22.70 -12.96 -23.25
C LYS A 113 21.73 -13.48 -22.20
N PHE A 114 20.97 -14.48 -22.62
CA PHE A 114 19.86 -15.07 -21.89
C PHE A 114 20.22 -15.53 -20.47
N SER A 115 21.30 -16.29 -20.29
CA SER A 115 21.73 -16.72 -18.95
C SER A 115 22.09 -15.56 -18.03
N SER A 116 22.60 -14.45 -18.56
CA SER A 116 22.90 -13.25 -17.77
C SER A 116 21.64 -12.47 -17.44
N ALA A 117 20.71 -12.34 -18.39
CA ALA A 117 19.40 -11.72 -18.14
C ALA A 117 18.66 -12.45 -17.01
N ASP A 118 18.59 -13.78 -17.07
CA ASP A 118 17.95 -14.60 -16.04
C ASP A 118 18.58 -14.39 -14.65
N LYS A 119 19.91 -14.40 -14.55
CA LYS A 119 20.63 -14.14 -13.30
C LYS A 119 20.31 -12.76 -12.73
N VAL A 120 20.27 -11.73 -13.57
CA VAL A 120 19.90 -10.37 -13.16
C VAL A 120 18.45 -10.30 -12.67
N LEU A 121 17.53 -10.97 -13.34
CA LEU A 121 16.13 -11.02 -12.93
C LEU A 121 15.95 -11.71 -11.57
N ILE A 122 16.65 -12.82 -11.35
CA ILE A 122 16.69 -13.49 -10.03
C ILE A 122 17.31 -12.60 -8.96
N ALA A 123 18.41 -11.89 -9.28
CA ALA A 123 19.02 -10.96 -8.35
C ALA A 123 18.07 -9.78 -7.99
N ALA A 124 17.32 -9.27 -8.96
CA ALA A 124 16.30 -8.25 -8.73
C ALA A 124 15.18 -8.76 -7.81
N LEU A 125 14.69 -9.99 -8.04
CA LEU A 125 13.69 -10.64 -7.19
C LEU A 125 14.20 -10.86 -5.76
N LYS A 126 15.47 -11.27 -5.59
CA LYS A 126 16.07 -11.42 -4.26
C LYS A 126 16.18 -10.10 -3.51
N LYS A 127 16.41 -9.00 -4.23
CA LYS A 127 16.46 -7.65 -3.65
C LYS A 127 15.07 -7.14 -3.25
N ASN A 128 14.05 -7.44 -4.06
CA ASN A 128 12.67 -7.00 -3.85
C ASN A 128 11.70 -8.19 -3.87
N PRO A 129 11.76 -9.10 -2.88
CA PRO A 129 11.00 -10.36 -2.92
C PRO A 129 9.49 -10.16 -2.73
N THR A 130 9.07 -8.97 -2.33
CA THR A 130 7.67 -8.60 -2.07
C THR A 130 7.05 -7.78 -3.22
N ASP A 131 7.78 -7.57 -4.32
CA ASP A 131 7.26 -6.87 -5.50
C ASP A 131 6.43 -7.84 -6.36
N ILE A 132 5.11 -7.66 -6.31
CA ILE A 132 4.14 -8.50 -7.03
C ILE A 132 4.32 -8.38 -8.54
N GLN A 133 4.59 -7.18 -9.06
CA GLN A 133 4.71 -6.95 -10.51
C GLN A 133 5.98 -7.61 -11.05
N LEU A 134 7.09 -7.48 -10.32
CA LEU A 134 8.33 -8.17 -10.65
C LEU A 134 8.18 -9.69 -10.59
N SER A 135 7.48 -10.22 -9.58
CA SER A 135 7.18 -11.65 -9.48
C SER A 135 6.33 -12.13 -10.66
N ALA A 136 5.28 -11.40 -11.03
CA ALA A 136 4.43 -11.70 -12.17
C ALA A 136 5.21 -11.77 -13.48
N PHE A 137 6.04 -10.74 -13.73
CA PHE A 137 6.91 -10.69 -14.90
C PHE A 137 7.86 -11.90 -14.94
N ALA A 138 8.51 -12.20 -13.82
CA ALA A 138 9.45 -13.30 -13.76
C ALA A 138 8.78 -14.66 -13.97
N GLN A 139 7.56 -14.84 -13.48
CA GLN A 139 6.83 -16.08 -13.71
C GLN A 139 6.53 -16.30 -15.18
N GLU A 140 6.06 -15.30 -15.88
CA GLU A 140 5.79 -15.44 -17.31
C GLU A 140 7.11 -15.60 -18.09
N HIS A 141 8.15 -14.85 -17.72
CA HIS A 141 9.49 -14.97 -18.31
C HIS A 141 10.03 -16.41 -18.21
N PHE A 142 10.11 -16.98 -17.01
CA PHE A 142 10.69 -18.32 -16.83
C PHE A 142 9.82 -19.45 -17.38
N LYS A 143 8.50 -19.29 -17.38
CA LYS A 143 7.59 -20.19 -18.07
C LYS A 143 7.90 -20.23 -19.58
N ASN A 144 8.06 -19.06 -20.20
CA ASN A 144 8.40 -18.95 -21.61
C ASN A 144 9.81 -19.49 -21.90
N ARG A 145 10.78 -19.28 -21.00
CA ARG A 145 12.15 -19.82 -21.14
C ARG A 145 12.22 -21.34 -21.11
N ALA A 146 11.33 -21.97 -20.35
CA ALA A 146 11.25 -23.43 -20.23
C ALA A 146 10.56 -24.08 -21.45
N ASP A 147 9.86 -23.31 -22.28
CA ASP A 147 9.16 -23.81 -23.45
C ASP A 147 10.13 -24.11 -24.61
N GLU A 148 9.93 -25.23 -25.32
CA GLU A 148 10.76 -25.58 -26.49
C GLU A 148 10.61 -24.57 -27.63
N SER A 149 9.47 -23.88 -27.72
CA SER A 149 9.26 -22.78 -28.65
C SER A 149 10.24 -21.64 -28.45
N PHE A 150 10.73 -21.40 -27.23
CA PHE A 150 11.77 -20.40 -26.99
C PHE A 150 13.07 -20.75 -27.73
N LYS A 151 13.53 -22.01 -27.64
CA LYS A 151 14.74 -22.46 -28.34
C LYS A 151 14.56 -22.38 -29.85
N SER A 152 13.41 -22.84 -30.36
CA SER A 152 13.08 -22.77 -31.79
C SER A 152 13.09 -21.32 -32.30
N ASN A 153 12.41 -20.42 -31.59
CA ASN A 153 12.29 -19.02 -32.00
C ASN A 153 13.61 -18.23 -31.86
N ARG A 154 14.54 -18.71 -31.03
CA ARG A 154 15.82 -18.05 -30.77
C ARG A 154 17.02 -18.81 -31.35
N GLN A 155 16.82 -19.80 -32.21
CA GLN A 155 17.88 -20.67 -32.72
C GLN A 155 19.11 -19.88 -33.24
N THR A 156 18.92 -18.91 -34.15
CA THR A 156 20.02 -18.09 -34.68
C THR A 156 20.75 -17.30 -33.58
N ALA A 157 20.03 -16.85 -32.57
CA ALA A 157 20.59 -16.15 -31.42
C ALA A 157 21.44 -17.08 -30.54
N LEU A 158 20.96 -18.31 -30.33
CA LEU A 158 21.68 -19.34 -29.57
C LEU A 158 22.96 -19.79 -30.31
N GLU A 159 22.89 -19.99 -31.63
CA GLU A 159 24.04 -20.33 -32.47
C GLU A 159 25.16 -19.28 -32.39
N LEU A 160 24.82 -17.98 -32.29
CA LEU A 160 25.79 -16.89 -32.27
C LEU A 160 26.22 -16.45 -30.87
N ALA A 161 25.31 -16.45 -29.90
CA ALA A 161 25.58 -15.97 -28.54
C ALA A 161 26.12 -17.06 -27.61
N GLY A 162 25.97 -18.34 -28.00
CA GLY A 162 26.29 -19.54 -27.24
C GLY A 162 25.04 -20.31 -26.80
N ASP A 163 25.20 -21.63 -26.61
CA ASP A 163 24.12 -22.49 -26.13
C ASP A 163 23.54 -21.97 -24.81
N TYR A 164 22.22 -22.05 -24.68
CA TYR A 164 21.48 -21.65 -23.49
C TYR A 164 20.77 -22.86 -22.88
N THR A 165 20.88 -22.98 -21.56
CA THR A 165 20.07 -23.86 -20.76
C THR A 165 19.58 -23.06 -19.56
N LEU A 166 18.27 -23.06 -19.34
CA LEU A 166 17.67 -22.45 -18.16
C LEU A 166 18.23 -23.13 -16.91
N ASP A 167 18.69 -22.35 -15.94
CA ASP A 167 19.12 -22.86 -14.64
C ASP A 167 17.91 -23.50 -13.93
N ALA A 168 18.03 -24.78 -13.60
CA ALA A 168 16.97 -25.57 -13.00
C ALA A 168 16.50 -25.03 -11.63
N ALA A 169 17.30 -24.17 -10.97
CA ALA A 169 16.94 -23.56 -9.70
C ALA A 169 16.06 -22.29 -9.85
N PHE A 170 16.01 -21.67 -11.03
CA PHE A 170 15.35 -20.36 -11.20
C PHE A 170 13.84 -20.45 -11.18
N ASP A 171 13.24 -21.33 -12.00
CA ASP A 171 11.78 -21.46 -12.04
C ASP A 171 11.19 -21.90 -10.69
N PRO A 172 11.75 -22.90 -9.98
CA PRO A 172 11.29 -23.26 -8.63
C PRO A 172 11.39 -22.10 -7.63
N TYR A 173 12.45 -21.30 -7.68
CA TYR A 173 12.58 -20.13 -6.82
C TYR A 173 11.44 -19.14 -7.09
N VAL A 174 11.17 -18.81 -8.36
CA VAL A 174 10.13 -17.83 -8.70
C VAL A 174 8.74 -18.34 -8.35
N VAL A 175 8.44 -19.62 -8.62
CA VAL A 175 7.17 -20.26 -8.24
C VAL A 175 6.97 -20.31 -6.72
N SER A 176 8.06 -20.34 -5.93
CA SER A 176 7.98 -20.32 -4.48
C SER A 176 7.64 -18.96 -3.87
N LEU A 177 7.81 -17.85 -4.61
CA LEU A 177 7.64 -16.50 -4.07
C LEU A 177 6.20 -16.18 -3.65
N PRO A 178 5.15 -16.44 -4.46
CA PRO A 178 3.79 -16.17 -4.03
C PRO A 178 3.36 -16.91 -2.75
N PRO A 179 3.51 -18.25 -2.63
CA PRO A 179 3.11 -18.93 -1.39
C PRO A 179 3.96 -18.49 -0.19
N SER A 180 5.26 -18.19 -0.38
CA SER A 180 6.12 -17.68 0.69
C SER A 180 5.70 -16.29 1.18
N ASN A 181 5.29 -15.40 0.27
CA ASN A 181 4.79 -14.08 0.64
C ASN A 181 3.43 -14.13 1.32
N ILE A 182 2.52 -15.01 0.88
CA ILE A 182 1.24 -15.24 1.58
C ILE A 182 1.51 -15.71 3.01
N ALA A 183 2.38 -16.71 3.19
CA ALA A 183 2.74 -17.20 4.51
C ALA A 183 3.32 -16.07 5.39
N ARG A 184 4.29 -15.30 4.88
CA ARG A 184 4.86 -14.14 5.58
C ARG A 184 3.81 -13.12 6.01
N LEU A 185 2.86 -12.78 5.14
CA LEU A 185 1.78 -11.84 5.45
C LEU A 185 0.88 -12.40 6.56
N LEU A 186 0.41 -13.65 6.42
CA LEU A 186 -0.42 -14.29 7.44
C LEU A 186 0.29 -14.43 8.80
N ASP A 187 1.60 -14.75 8.81
CA ASP A 187 2.40 -14.86 10.03
C ASP A 187 2.62 -13.49 10.71
N SER A 188 2.61 -12.39 9.94
CA SER A 188 2.74 -11.03 10.47
C SER A 188 1.46 -10.47 11.10
N TYR A 189 0.33 -11.16 10.96
CA TYR A 189 -0.99 -10.73 11.43
C TYR A 189 -1.00 -10.20 12.87
N GLN A 190 -0.41 -10.93 13.82
CA GLN A 190 -0.39 -10.51 15.23
C GLN A 190 0.51 -9.29 15.50
N ALA A 191 1.55 -9.10 14.69
CA ALA A 191 2.45 -7.97 14.81
C ALA A 191 1.81 -6.69 14.24
N VAL A 192 1.00 -6.81 13.19
CA VAL A 192 0.26 -5.69 12.58
C VAL A 192 -0.88 -5.23 13.48
N LEU A 193 -1.67 -6.17 14.04
CA LEU A 193 -2.77 -5.86 14.95
C LEU A 193 -2.62 -6.56 16.32
N PRO A 194 -1.76 -6.01 17.19
CA PRO A 194 -1.56 -6.54 18.53
C PRO A 194 -2.80 -6.29 19.41
N ASP A 195 -3.06 -7.18 20.37
CA ASP A 195 -4.15 -7.02 21.34
C ASP A 195 -4.06 -5.69 22.11
N ALA A 196 -2.84 -5.19 22.36
CA ALA A 196 -2.61 -3.91 23.02
C ALA A 196 -3.19 -2.72 22.24
N TYR A 197 -3.22 -2.78 20.89
CA TYR A 197 -3.87 -1.76 20.07
C TYR A 197 -5.39 -1.82 20.28
N LEU A 198 -5.98 -3.02 20.14
CA LEU A 198 -7.43 -3.22 20.27
C LEU A 198 -7.94 -2.82 21.66
N GLN A 199 -7.20 -3.19 22.72
CA GLN A 199 -7.50 -2.79 24.10
C GLN A 199 -7.42 -1.27 24.29
N SER A 200 -6.37 -0.63 23.75
CA SER A 200 -6.21 0.82 23.82
C SER A 200 -7.32 1.56 23.07
N LEU A 201 -7.72 1.06 21.90
CA LEU A 201 -8.80 1.64 21.11
C LEU A 201 -10.15 1.50 21.82
N ALA A 202 -10.46 0.30 22.33
CA ALA A 202 -11.69 0.07 23.09
C ALA A 202 -11.76 0.94 24.35
N LYS A 203 -10.63 1.11 25.05
CA LYS A 203 -10.54 2.00 26.21
C LYS A 203 -10.78 3.47 25.83
N LEU A 204 -10.22 3.92 24.72
CA LEU A 204 -10.42 5.30 24.25
C LEU A 204 -11.89 5.59 23.94
N GLU A 205 -12.58 4.69 23.24
CA GLU A 205 -14.02 4.83 22.97
C GLU A 205 -14.85 4.84 24.27
N GLN A 206 -14.56 3.93 25.21
CA GLN A 206 -15.24 3.90 26.52
C GLN A 206 -15.02 5.19 27.32
N GLN A 207 -13.82 5.78 27.27
CA GLN A 207 -13.55 7.06 27.93
C GLN A 207 -14.33 8.20 27.29
N ASN A 208 -14.49 8.18 25.96
CA ASN A 208 -15.29 9.17 25.25
C ASN A 208 -16.77 9.11 25.66
N ASP A 209 -17.31 7.89 25.79
CA ASP A 209 -18.69 7.70 26.26
C ASP A 209 -18.91 8.20 27.69
N ALA A 210 -17.89 8.07 28.55
CA ALA A 210 -17.98 8.49 29.95
C ALA A 210 -17.97 10.02 30.16
N ILE A 211 -17.71 10.82 29.10
CA ILE A 211 -17.73 12.27 29.20
C ILE A 211 -19.15 12.74 29.50
N LYS A 212 -19.33 13.36 30.66
CA LYS A 212 -20.60 14.01 30.97
C LYS A 212 -20.70 15.36 30.26
N PRO A 213 -21.88 15.72 29.76
CA PRO A 213 -22.25 17.09 29.43
C PRO A 213 -21.66 18.13 30.40
N GLY A 214 -20.79 19.04 29.91
CA GLY A 214 -20.18 20.11 30.70
C GLY A 214 -18.91 19.75 31.50
N ASP A 215 -18.47 18.49 31.47
CA ASP A 215 -17.23 18.04 32.13
C ASP A 215 -15.99 18.31 31.25
N ILE A 216 -15.54 19.56 31.27
CA ILE A 216 -14.37 20.03 30.50
C ILE A 216 -13.11 19.24 30.86
N ALA A 217 -12.96 18.85 32.14
CA ALA A 217 -11.79 18.09 32.59
C ALA A 217 -11.77 16.67 31.99
N ALA A 218 -12.92 15.99 31.98
CA ALA A 218 -13.04 14.69 31.31
C ALA A 218 -12.78 14.80 29.81
N ALA A 219 -13.33 15.81 29.14
CA ALA A 219 -13.09 16.06 27.72
C ALA A 219 -11.60 16.32 27.41
N MET A 220 -10.92 17.12 28.23
CA MET A 220 -9.46 17.34 28.09
C MET A 220 -8.66 16.05 28.32
N ASN A 221 -9.04 15.22 29.28
CA ASN A 221 -8.38 13.94 29.53
C ASN A 221 -8.53 12.97 28.34
N VAL A 222 -9.71 12.89 27.73
CA VAL A 222 -9.94 12.09 26.51
C VAL A 222 -9.15 12.62 25.33
N GLN A 223 -9.07 13.95 25.15
CA GLN A 223 -8.24 14.55 24.11
C GLN A 223 -6.75 14.21 24.27
N GLN A 224 -6.25 14.21 25.51
CA GLN A 224 -4.89 13.78 25.80
C GLN A 224 -4.69 12.28 25.54
N ALA A 225 -5.64 11.44 25.92
CA ALA A 225 -5.61 9.99 25.64
C ALA A 225 -5.61 9.71 24.12
N ALA A 226 -6.42 10.42 23.34
CA ALA A 226 -6.44 10.33 21.87
C ALA A 226 -5.09 10.74 21.27
N THR A 227 -4.49 11.82 21.78
CA THR A 227 -3.15 12.26 21.34
C THR A 227 -2.07 11.23 21.68
N GLN A 228 -2.13 10.62 22.87
CA GLN A 228 -1.20 9.56 23.26
C GLN A 228 -1.40 8.30 22.40
N PHE A 229 -2.65 7.94 22.11
CA PHE A 229 -2.98 6.83 21.22
C PHE A 229 -2.37 7.03 19.83
N GLN A 230 -2.54 8.21 19.22
CA GLN A 230 -1.95 8.54 17.91
C GLN A 230 -0.42 8.60 17.94
N LYS A 231 0.19 9.03 19.06
CA LYS A 231 1.65 9.00 19.24
C LYS A 231 2.19 7.57 19.33
N GLN A 232 1.46 6.67 20.00
CA GLN A 232 1.83 5.27 20.15
C GLN A 232 1.60 4.48 18.85
N TRP A 233 0.50 4.76 18.16
CA TRP A 233 0.04 4.05 16.98
C TRP A 233 -0.04 5.01 15.80
N LYS A 234 1.01 5.01 14.98
CA LYS A 234 1.17 5.96 13.86
C LYS A 234 0.19 5.73 12.70
N THR A 235 -0.31 4.51 12.58
CA THR A 235 -1.22 4.06 11.52
C THR A 235 -2.47 3.47 12.14
N ASP A 236 -3.54 3.43 11.34
CA ASP A 236 -4.75 2.71 11.71
C ASP A 236 -4.54 1.20 11.54
N ARG A 237 -4.31 0.50 12.66
CA ARG A 237 -4.00 -0.94 12.60
C ARG A 237 -5.15 -1.81 12.07
N ILE A 238 -6.38 -1.27 12.02
CA ILE A 238 -7.51 -1.96 11.40
C ILE A 238 -7.38 -1.90 9.87
N GLU A 239 -7.10 -0.71 9.32
CA GLU A 239 -6.82 -0.52 7.89
C GLU A 239 -5.58 -1.33 7.47
N ASP A 240 -4.51 -1.31 8.27
CA ASP A 240 -3.29 -2.10 7.99
C ASP A 240 -3.60 -3.61 7.81
N ILE A 241 -4.61 -4.16 8.50
CA ILE A 241 -5.01 -5.57 8.38
C ILE A 241 -5.86 -5.82 7.14
N GLU A 242 -6.72 -4.88 6.75
CA GLU A 242 -7.47 -4.95 5.50
C GLU A 242 -6.50 -5.00 4.31
N ASP A 243 -5.51 -4.11 4.31
CA ASP A 243 -4.44 -4.08 3.31
C ASP A 243 -3.63 -5.38 3.29
N LEU A 244 -3.22 -5.90 4.45
CA LEU A 244 -2.49 -7.16 4.57
C LEU A 244 -3.26 -8.32 3.92
N PHE A 245 -4.56 -8.40 4.17
CA PHE A 245 -5.40 -9.44 3.58
C PHE A 245 -5.65 -9.22 2.09
N SER A 246 -5.74 -7.97 1.63
CA SER A 246 -5.83 -7.63 0.20
C SER A 246 -4.56 -8.04 -0.54
N ASP A 247 -3.39 -7.72 0.01
CA ASP A 247 -2.08 -8.09 -0.51
C ASP A 247 -1.91 -9.62 -0.58
N ALA A 248 -2.29 -10.34 0.48
CA ALA A 248 -2.25 -11.80 0.50
C ALA A 248 -3.13 -12.38 -0.62
N GLN A 249 -4.32 -11.82 -0.85
CA GLN A 249 -5.21 -12.24 -1.93
C GLN A 249 -4.61 -11.94 -3.31
N ALA A 250 -3.97 -10.78 -3.49
CA ALA A 250 -3.32 -10.41 -4.75
C ALA A 250 -2.20 -11.40 -5.13
N TRP A 251 -1.42 -11.88 -4.15
CA TRP A 251 -0.42 -12.92 -4.39
C TRP A 251 -1.00 -14.24 -4.91
N THR A 252 -2.26 -14.58 -4.59
CA THR A 252 -2.87 -15.81 -5.10
C THR A 252 -3.09 -15.79 -6.62
N GLN A 253 -3.21 -14.60 -7.22
CA GLN A 253 -3.32 -14.44 -8.67
C GLN A 253 -2.01 -14.76 -9.40
N GLN A 254 -0.90 -14.76 -8.66
CA GLN A 254 0.42 -15.09 -9.18
C GLN A 254 0.72 -16.59 -9.04
N ILE A 255 -0.19 -17.44 -8.60
CA ILE A 255 0.09 -18.87 -8.45
C ILE A 255 -0.32 -19.61 -9.71
N ARG A 256 0.64 -20.28 -10.36
CA ARG A 256 0.40 -21.04 -11.60
C ARG A 256 -0.50 -22.27 -11.38
N ASP A 257 -0.33 -22.96 -10.25
CA ASP A 257 -1.16 -24.11 -9.90
C ASP A 257 -2.48 -23.64 -9.27
N TYR A 258 -3.56 -23.79 -10.03
CA TYR A 258 -4.89 -23.36 -9.60
C TYR A 258 -5.36 -24.03 -8.30
N LYS A 259 -4.98 -25.30 -8.05
CA LYS A 259 -5.38 -26.01 -6.81
C LYS A 259 -4.63 -25.45 -5.61
N GLN A 260 -3.34 -25.16 -5.78
CA GLN A 260 -2.55 -24.49 -4.74
C GLN A 260 -3.08 -23.09 -4.46
N ALA A 261 -3.44 -22.34 -5.50
CA ALA A 261 -4.03 -21.01 -5.38
C ALA A 261 -5.34 -21.05 -4.58
N GLU A 262 -6.23 -21.97 -4.91
CA GLU A 262 -7.52 -22.16 -4.23
C GLU A 262 -7.34 -22.57 -2.76
N ALA A 263 -6.40 -23.48 -2.47
CA ALA A 263 -6.08 -23.88 -1.11
C ALA A 263 -5.55 -22.71 -0.27
N LEU A 264 -4.74 -21.83 -0.86
CA LEU A 264 -4.22 -20.63 -0.17
C LEU A 264 -5.28 -19.54 -0.01
N ARG A 265 -6.16 -19.33 -0.99
CA ARG A 265 -7.34 -18.46 -0.85
C ARG A 265 -8.21 -18.90 0.33
N SER A 266 -8.48 -20.20 0.42
CA SER A 266 -9.24 -20.78 1.54
C SER A 266 -8.57 -20.51 2.90
N LYS A 267 -7.23 -20.57 2.98
CA LYS A 267 -6.49 -20.22 4.21
C LYS A 267 -6.59 -18.73 4.55
N ILE A 268 -6.49 -17.86 3.54
CA ILE A 268 -6.68 -16.40 3.72
C ILE A 268 -8.09 -16.12 4.23
N ASP A 269 -9.10 -16.75 3.65
CA ASP A 269 -10.51 -16.60 4.07
C ASP A 269 -10.75 -17.12 5.49
N GLN A 270 -10.12 -18.23 5.88
CA GLN A 270 -10.15 -18.73 7.25
C GLN A 270 -9.51 -17.76 8.25
N ALA A 271 -8.40 -17.12 7.87
CA ALA A 271 -7.73 -16.11 8.68
C ALA A 271 -8.60 -14.83 8.82
N ARG A 272 -9.21 -14.36 7.72
CA ARG A 272 -10.18 -13.25 7.73
C ARG A 272 -11.38 -13.56 8.61
N LEU A 273 -11.94 -14.77 8.50
CA LEU A 273 -13.06 -15.21 9.33
C LEU A 273 -12.69 -15.23 10.81
N SER A 274 -11.52 -15.79 11.14
CA SER A 274 -11.02 -15.82 12.52
C SER A 274 -10.80 -14.41 13.07
N HIS A 275 -10.35 -13.49 12.22
CA HIS A 275 -10.21 -12.08 12.59
C HIS A 275 -11.55 -11.40 12.86
N ALA A 276 -12.53 -11.56 11.97
CA ALA A 276 -13.89 -11.05 12.17
C ALA A 276 -14.51 -11.59 13.47
N ASP A 277 -14.33 -12.89 13.74
CA ASP A 277 -14.74 -13.54 14.98
C ASP A 277 -14.05 -12.97 16.21
N ARG A 278 -12.74 -12.67 16.14
CA ARG A 278 -11.99 -12.03 17.23
C ARG A 278 -12.56 -10.64 17.55
N LEU A 279 -12.79 -9.83 16.52
CA LEU A 279 -13.35 -8.49 16.69
C LEU A 279 -14.77 -8.54 17.27
N SER A 280 -15.63 -9.39 16.72
CA SER A 280 -17.03 -9.51 17.13
C SER A 280 -17.22 -10.12 18.53
N LYS A 281 -16.27 -10.90 19.04
CA LYS A 281 -16.32 -11.50 20.39
C LYS A 281 -15.67 -10.61 21.45
N SER A 282 -14.47 -10.09 21.19
CA SER A 282 -13.63 -9.46 22.23
C SER A 282 -13.91 -7.97 22.43
N TYR A 283 -14.47 -7.29 21.44
CA TYR A 283 -14.63 -5.82 21.46
C TYR A 283 -16.00 -5.38 20.92
N ASN A 284 -17.00 -6.20 21.20
CA ASN A 284 -18.36 -6.13 20.68
C ASN A 284 -19.11 -4.82 20.92
N SER A 285 -18.62 -3.95 21.80
CA SER A 285 -19.26 -2.67 22.10
C SER A 285 -18.66 -1.50 21.30
N THR A 286 -17.49 -1.68 20.69
CA THR A 286 -16.72 -0.62 20.02
C THR A 286 -17.21 -0.47 18.58
N VAL A 287 -17.65 0.73 18.18
CA VAL A 287 -18.31 0.95 16.88
C VAL A 287 -17.37 0.57 15.74
N LYS A 288 -16.14 1.08 15.79
CA LYS A 288 -15.15 0.85 14.73
C LYS A 288 -14.78 -0.63 14.57
N LEU A 289 -14.71 -1.37 15.68
CA LEU A 289 -14.36 -2.79 15.66
C LEU A 289 -15.53 -3.66 15.19
N LEU A 290 -16.76 -3.28 15.51
CA LEU A 290 -17.94 -3.90 14.91
C LEU A 290 -18.02 -3.64 13.40
N GLU A 291 -17.78 -2.40 12.97
CA GLU A 291 -17.76 -2.03 11.55
C GLU A 291 -16.74 -2.85 10.75
N SER A 292 -15.53 -3.00 11.28
CA SER A 292 -14.51 -3.86 10.66
C SER A 292 -14.94 -5.33 10.63
N ALA A 293 -15.54 -5.86 11.70
CA ALA A 293 -16.08 -7.22 11.70
C ALA A 293 -17.19 -7.41 10.64
N PHE A 294 -18.09 -6.43 10.48
CA PHE A 294 -19.10 -6.40 9.42
C PHE A 294 -18.47 -6.46 8.03
N LEU A 295 -17.45 -5.65 7.79
CA LEU A 295 -16.73 -5.60 6.52
C LEU A 295 -16.14 -6.97 6.17
N PHE A 296 -15.43 -7.61 7.10
CA PHE A 296 -14.86 -8.94 6.86
C PHE A 296 -15.92 -10.03 6.67
N TYR A 297 -17.00 -10.05 7.47
CA TYR A 297 -18.08 -11.02 7.26
C TYR A 297 -18.77 -10.82 5.90
N ARG A 298 -18.94 -9.58 5.45
CA ARG A 298 -19.52 -9.27 4.13
C ARG A 298 -18.61 -9.72 2.99
N GLN A 299 -17.30 -9.48 3.09
CA GLN A 299 -16.32 -9.96 2.10
C GLN A 299 -16.29 -11.49 1.96
N LEU A 300 -16.76 -12.22 2.98
CA LEU A 300 -16.77 -13.68 3.05
C LEU A 300 -18.17 -14.29 2.88
N ASP A 301 -19.17 -13.49 2.50
CA ASP A 301 -20.57 -13.88 2.35
C ASP A 301 -21.13 -14.62 3.58
N LYS A 302 -20.82 -14.13 4.78
CA LYS A 302 -21.22 -14.74 6.07
C LYS A 302 -22.53 -14.16 6.62
N GLU A 303 -23.61 -14.34 5.87
CA GLU A 303 -24.95 -13.82 6.18
C GLU A 303 -25.46 -14.15 7.59
N ALA A 304 -25.22 -15.37 8.08
CA ALA A 304 -25.66 -15.75 9.42
C ALA A 304 -24.92 -14.95 10.51
N GLN A 305 -23.61 -14.75 10.34
CA GLN A 305 -22.77 -13.96 11.23
C GLN A 305 -23.12 -12.47 11.15
N LEU A 306 -23.39 -11.94 9.95
CA LEU A 306 -23.86 -10.57 9.75
C LEU A 306 -25.14 -10.31 10.53
N LYS A 307 -26.17 -11.15 10.36
CA LYS A 307 -27.44 -11.01 11.10
C LYS A 307 -27.27 -11.09 12.61
N ALA A 308 -26.41 -12.01 13.09
CA ALA A 308 -26.11 -12.12 14.51
C ALA A 308 -25.38 -10.86 15.04
N LEU A 309 -24.53 -10.25 14.21
CA LEU A 309 -23.82 -9.02 14.55
C LEU A 309 -24.77 -7.81 14.53
N GLU A 310 -25.72 -7.75 13.59
CA GLU A 310 -26.77 -6.71 13.53
C GLU A 310 -27.63 -6.71 14.80
N GLN A 311 -28.07 -7.90 15.23
CA GLN A 311 -28.84 -8.04 16.46
C GLN A 311 -28.05 -7.56 17.69
N LYS A 312 -26.76 -7.87 17.76
CA LYS A 312 -25.88 -7.40 18.84
C LYS A 312 -25.70 -5.87 18.78
N ALA A 313 -25.39 -5.33 17.61
CA ALA A 313 -25.21 -3.89 17.42
C ALA A 313 -26.49 -3.10 17.77
N SER A 314 -27.66 -3.63 17.40
CA SER A 314 -28.96 -3.07 17.79
C SER A 314 -29.15 -3.05 19.31
N ALA A 315 -28.86 -4.15 20.00
CA ALA A 315 -28.95 -4.21 21.46
C ALA A 315 -27.98 -3.23 22.15
N TYR A 316 -26.75 -3.07 21.63
CA TYR A 316 -25.82 -2.06 22.13
C TYR A 316 -26.26 -0.64 21.85
N ALA A 317 -26.88 -0.39 20.70
CA ALA A 317 -27.45 0.91 20.37
C ALA A 317 -28.59 1.26 21.35
N ASP A 318 -29.51 0.34 21.62
CA ASP A 318 -30.58 0.52 22.61
C ASP A 318 -30.01 0.77 24.03
N GLN A 319 -28.95 0.06 24.42
CA GLN A 319 -28.26 0.30 25.71
C GLN A 319 -27.61 1.68 25.78
N ALA A 320 -26.87 2.09 24.74
CA ALA A 320 -26.26 3.41 24.65
C ALA A 320 -27.32 4.53 24.66
N MET A 321 -28.44 4.29 23.97
CA MET A 321 -29.60 5.17 23.92
C MET A 321 -30.22 5.36 25.33
N ALA A 322 -30.38 4.27 26.09
CA ALA A 322 -30.89 4.31 27.46
C ALA A 322 -29.91 4.97 28.45
N ALA A 323 -28.60 4.86 28.20
CA ALA A 323 -27.54 5.48 29.00
C ALA A 323 -27.25 6.95 28.61
N ALA A 324 -28.01 7.53 27.68
CA ALA A 324 -27.81 8.87 27.13
C ALA A 324 -26.47 9.08 26.39
N HIS A 325 -25.86 8.00 25.89
CA HIS A 325 -24.70 8.03 24.98
C HIS A 325 -25.18 8.14 23.52
N TYR A 326 -25.84 9.25 23.20
CA TYR A 326 -26.61 9.42 21.96
C TYR A 326 -25.77 9.36 20.67
N GLU A 327 -24.55 9.90 20.69
CA GLU A 327 -23.64 9.81 19.54
C GLU A 327 -23.30 8.35 19.20
N ARG A 328 -22.94 7.55 20.21
CA ARG A 328 -22.64 6.12 20.04
C ARG A 328 -23.86 5.33 19.59
N ALA A 329 -25.02 5.59 20.18
CA ALA A 329 -26.27 4.96 19.76
C ALA A 329 -26.56 5.24 18.28
N GLY A 330 -26.45 6.50 17.86
CA GLY A 330 -26.62 6.91 16.46
C GLY A 330 -25.63 6.20 15.52
N ASN A 331 -24.35 6.13 15.88
CA ASN A 331 -23.34 5.45 15.08
C ASN A 331 -23.61 3.94 14.93
N LEU A 332 -24.09 3.28 15.99
CA LEU A 332 -24.47 1.86 15.95
C LEU A 332 -25.74 1.61 15.11
N TYR A 333 -26.76 2.47 15.22
CA TYR A 333 -27.96 2.38 14.37
C TYR A 333 -27.62 2.58 12.89
N ARG A 334 -26.77 3.56 12.58
CA ARG A 334 -26.27 3.79 11.23
C ARG A 334 -25.54 2.57 10.67
N LEU A 335 -24.71 1.92 11.48
CA LEU A 335 -23.97 0.71 11.10
C LEU A 335 -24.90 -0.43 10.64
N ILE A 336 -26.07 -0.56 11.25
CA ILE A 336 -27.10 -1.56 10.90
C ILE A 336 -28.20 -1.01 9.97
N ASN A 337 -28.02 0.21 9.43
CA ASN A 337 -28.98 0.90 8.56
C ASN A 337 -30.37 1.16 9.19
N ASP A 338 -30.46 1.31 10.51
CA ASP A 338 -31.67 1.74 11.22
C ASP A 338 -31.71 3.28 11.27
N TYR A 339 -31.94 3.90 10.11
CA TYR A 339 -31.86 5.35 9.95
C TYR A 339 -32.92 6.12 10.77
N GLU A 340 -34.05 5.49 11.08
CA GLU A 340 -35.09 6.11 11.91
C GLU A 340 -34.58 6.27 13.35
N LYS A 341 -34.05 5.19 13.95
CA LYS A 341 -33.48 5.28 15.30
C LYS A 341 -32.18 6.09 15.34
N GLU A 342 -31.39 6.10 14.26
CA GLU A 342 -30.25 7.02 14.13
C GLU A 342 -30.71 8.48 14.26
N GLN A 343 -31.75 8.88 13.52
CA GLN A 343 -32.28 10.24 13.58
C GLN A 343 -32.83 10.58 14.98
N GLN A 344 -33.49 9.64 15.65
CA GLN A 344 -33.95 9.82 17.02
C GLN A 344 -32.78 10.04 18.00
N ALA A 345 -31.68 9.30 17.85
CA ALA A 345 -30.49 9.47 18.66
C ALA A 345 -29.83 10.84 18.41
N ARG A 346 -29.72 11.25 17.15
CA ARG A 346 -29.19 12.59 16.78
C ARG A 346 -30.03 13.72 17.35
N ALA A 347 -31.36 13.64 17.24
CA ALA A 347 -32.26 14.65 17.79
C ALA A 347 -32.07 14.82 19.31
N LYS A 348 -31.91 13.71 20.04
CA LYS A 348 -31.63 13.74 21.49
C LYS A 348 -30.24 14.29 21.83
N LEU A 349 -29.25 14.05 20.98
CA LEU A 349 -27.91 14.66 21.11
C LEU A 349 -27.98 16.18 20.93
N ASP A 350 -28.74 16.65 19.93
CA ASP A 350 -28.95 18.07 19.68
C ASP A 350 -29.68 18.74 20.84
N GLU A 351 -30.76 18.14 21.35
CA GLU A 351 -31.49 18.60 22.54
C GLU A 351 -30.57 18.69 23.77
N GLN A 352 -29.73 17.67 24.00
CA GLN A 352 -28.77 17.67 25.11
C GLN A 352 -27.74 18.80 24.97
N THR A 353 -27.24 19.02 23.75
CA THR A 353 -26.26 20.08 23.47
C THR A 353 -26.88 21.47 23.62
N GLU A 354 -28.12 21.66 23.17
CA GLU A 354 -28.86 22.91 23.33
C GLU A 354 -29.16 23.20 24.81
N GLN A 355 -29.56 22.18 25.58
CA GLN A 355 -29.80 22.32 27.01
C GLN A 355 -28.53 22.75 27.75
N LEU A 356 -27.38 22.15 27.42
CA LEU A 356 -26.09 22.57 27.99
C LEU A 356 -25.71 24.00 27.63
N ALA A 357 -25.96 24.42 26.39
CA ALA A 357 -25.70 25.79 25.98
C ALA A 357 -26.56 26.79 26.78
N LYS A 358 -27.83 26.45 27.02
CA LYS A 358 -28.73 27.24 27.88
C LYS A 358 -28.26 27.26 29.33
N ASP A 359 -27.85 26.11 29.89
CA ASP A 359 -27.38 26.01 31.28
C ASP A 359 -26.07 26.77 31.49
N ALA A 360 -25.16 26.75 30.51
CA ALA A 360 -23.93 27.56 30.54
C ALA A 360 -24.22 29.07 30.44
N GLN A 361 -25.20 29.47 29.63
CA GLN A 361 -25.64 30.87 29.53
C GLN A 361 -26.32 31.34 30.84
N MET A 362 -27.16 30.51 31.45
CA MET A 362 -27.79 30.84 32.73
C MET A 362 -26.78 30.85 33.88
N GLY A 363 -25.84 29.90 33.93
CA GLY A 363 -24.77 29.86 34.92
C GLY A 363 -23.83 31.07 34.85
N SER A 364 -23.47 31.51 33.64
CA SER A 364 -22.70 32.75 33.44
C SER A 364 -23.52 34.00 33.78
N ALA A 365 -24.82 34.04 33.45
CA ALA A 365 -25.71 35.13 33.85
C ALA A 365 -25.88 35.22 35.38
N ALA A 366 -25.97 34.09 36.09
CA ALA A 366 -26.03 34.04 37.55
C ALA A 366 -24.72 34.53 38.19
N GLN A 367 -23.56 34.12 37.66
CA GLN A 367 -22.25 34.63 38.10
C GLN A 367 -22.09 36.13 37.84
N ILE A 368 -22.57 36.62 36.69
CA ILE A 368 -22.56 38.06 36.36
C ILE A 368 -23.49 38.83 37.31
N ALA A 369 -24.69 38.30 37.60
CA ALA A 369 -25.62 38.92 38.54
C ALA A 369 -25.07 38.93 39.98
N GLU A 370 -24.36 37.88 40.40
CA GLU A 370 -23.72 37.81 41.71
C GLU A 370 -22.53 38.77 41.82
N MET A 371 -21.71 38.88 40.77
CA MET A 371 -20.68 39.93 40.69
C MET A 371 -21.31 41.31 40.73
N GLN A 372 -22.35 41.57 39.92
CA GLN A 372 -23.06 42.85 39.95
C GLN A 372 -23.61 43.16 41.34
N LYS A 373 -24.14 42.17 42.07
CA LYS A 373 -24.62 42.32 43.45
C LYS A 373 -23.49 42.61 44.45
N MET A 374 -22.32 42.00 44.27
CA MET A 374 -21.12 42.31 45.07
C MET A 374 -20.56 43.71 44.79
N TYR A 375 -20.58 44.15 43.52
CA TYR A 375 -20.08 45.45 43.07
C TYR A 375 -21.13 46.56 43.12
N SER A 376 -22.36 46.29 43.55
CA SER A 376 -23.42 47.29 43.77
C SER A 376 -23.71 47.54 45.26
N ASP A 377 -23.13 46.76 46.17
CA ASP A 377 -23.16 47.03 47.61
C ASP A 377 -22.13 48.11 47.98
N PRO A 378 -22.56 49.34 48.35
CA PRO A 378 -21.65 50.45 48.63
C PRO A 378 -20.64 50.14 49.74
N LYS A 379 -20.98 49.25 50.69
CA LYS A 379 -20.07 48.87 51.78
C LYS A 379 -18.93 47.98 51.29
N LYS A 380 -19.22 47.01 50.41
CA LYS A 380 -18.18 46.16 49.80
C LYS A 380 -17.28 46.94 48.85
N ILE A 381 -17.82 47.92 48.13
CA ILE A 381 -17.02 48.83 47.30
C ILE A 381 -16.05 49.65 48.17
N GLN A 382 -16.51 50.18 49.32
CA GLN A 382 -15.64 50.88 50.26
C GLN A 382 -14.56 49.96 50.86
N GLU A 383 -14.91 48.71 51.15
CA GLU A 383 -13.98 47.72 51.71
C GLU A 383 -12.90 47.31 50.68
N LEU A 384 -13.29 47.11 49.42
CA LEU A 384 -12.37 46.89 48.30
C LEU A 384 -11.49 48.12 48.01
N GLN A 385 -12.05 49.33 48.07
CA GLN A 385 -11.26 50.56 47.96
C GLN A 385 -10.25 50.69 49.10
N LYS A 386 -10.63 50.30 50.32
CA LYS A 386 -9.75 50.32 51.48
C LYS A 386 -8.63 49.29 51.34
N GLN A 387 -8.94 48.06 50.88
CA GLN A 387 -7.92 47.04 50.57
C GLN A 387 -6.99 47.49 49.43
N ALA A 388 -7.52 48.11 48.38
CA ALA A 388 -6.70 48.65 47.29
C ALA A 388 -5.78 49.76 47.77
N GLN A 389 -6.26 50.67 48.64
CA GLN A 389 -5.43 51.71 49.26
C GLN A 389 -4.37 51.14 50.21
N GLU A 390 -4.69 50.10 50.99
CA GLU A 390 -3.72 49.41 51.84
C GLU A 390 -2.65 48.68 51.03
N MET A 391 -3.04 48.02 49.93
CA MET A 391 -2.11 47.37 49.02
C MET A 391 -1.22 48.39 48.29
N GLN A 392 -1.78 49.53 47.87
CA GLN A 392 -1.01 50.63 47.27
C GLN A 392 -0.03 51.25 48.28
N LYS A 393 -0.42 51.38 49.56
CA LYS A 393 0.50 51.77 50.64
C LYS A 393 1.59 50.74 50.90
N GLN A 394 1.29 49.44 50.82
CA GLN A 394 2.30 48.38 50.93
C GLN A 394 3.29 48.39 49.77
N ILE A 395 2.82 48.61 48.54
CA ILE A 395 3.68 48.75 47.35
C ILE A 395 4.56 50.00 47.46
N GLN A 396 4.01 51.13 47.89
CA GLN A 396 4.81 52.35 48.14
C GLN A 396 5.80 52.16 49.30
N ALA A 397 5.43 51.46 50.37
CA ALA A 397 6.34 51.14 51.47
C ALA A 397 7.46 50.18 51.05
N GLN A 398 7.20 49.25 50.12
CA GLN A 398 8.23 48.41 49.50
C GLN A 398 9.13 49.22 48.57
N GLN A 399 8.59 50.16 47.79
CA GLN A 399 9.38 51.05 46.95
C GLN A 399 10.28 52.02 47.76
N HIS A 400 9.84 52.43 48.96
CA HIS A 400 10.67 53.24 49.87
C HIS A 400 11.70 52.43 50.67
N LYS A 401 11.54 51.10 50.79
CA LYS A 401 12.57 50.21 51.36
C LYS A 401 13.63 49.78 50.33
N GLY A 402 13.33 49.89 49.03
CA GLY A 402 14.27 49.60 47.94
C GLY A 402 15.29 50.70 47.61
N THR A 403 15.31 51.82 48.36
CA THR A 403 16.24 52.95 48.16
C THR A 403 17.03 53.30 49.43
N SER A 404 17.36 52.29 50.25
CA SER A 404 18.30 52.43 51.37
C SER A 404 19.59 51.66 51.09
N THR A 405 20.70 52.30 51.46
CA THR A 405 22.11 52.03 51.14
C THR A 405 22.66 50.64 51.47
N GLU A 406 21.85 49.73 52.02
CA GLU A 406 22.24 48.34 52.31
C GLU A 406 22.23 47.45 51.05
N TYR A 407 21.37 47.73 50.06
CA TYR A 407 21.29 46.93 48.82
C TYR A 407 22.46 47.14 47.86
N GLN A 408 23.25 48.21 48.00
CA GLN A 408 24.47 48.40 47.21
C GLN A 408 25.66 47.61 47.77
N LYS A 409 25.65 47.25 49.06
CA LYS A 409 26.73 46.46 49.68
C LYS A 409 26.61 44.97 49.37
N GLU A 410 25.38 44.43 49.34
CA GLU A 410 25.15 43.03 48.97
C GLU A 410 25.44 42.74 47.49
N THR A 411 25.33 43.72 46.59
CA THR A 411 25.74 43.54 45.18
C THR A 411 27.25 43.57 44.98
N ASP A 412 27.97 44.42 45.72
CA ASP A 412 29.45 44.47 45.64
C ASP A 412 30.10 43.24 46.29
N ASP A 413 29.55 42.74 47.41
CA ASP A 413 30.05 41.53 48.08
C ASP A 413 29.75 40.23 47.28
N LEU A 414 28.71 40.23 46.42
CA LEU A 414 28.39 39.10 45.52
C LEU A 414 29.25 39.07 44.23
N GLU A 415 29.81 40.21 43.79
CA GLU A 415 30.75 40.25 42.66
C GLU A 415 32.15 39.76 43.07
N ASP A 416 32.60 40.04 44.30
CA ASP A 416 33.88 39.54 44.83
C ASP A 416 33.85 38.01 45.15
N GLU A 417 32.70 37.44 45.51
CA GLU A 417 32.56 35.99 45.77
C GLU A 417 32.36 35.14 44.50
N LEU A 418 31.96 35.74 43.37
CA LEU A 418 31.78 35.06 42.08
C LEU A 418 32.92 35.31 41.08
N GLY A 419 33.91 36.14 41.42
CA GLY A 419 35.15 36.30 40.66
C GLY A 419 34.92 36.71 39.19
N LEU A 420 34.12 37.75 38.98
CA LEU A 420 34.00 38.45 37.69
C LEU A 420 34.85 39.72 37.66
#